data_AF-A0A7C0UDV0-F1
#
_entry.id   AF-A0A7C0UDV0-F1
#
_cell.length_a   1.000
_cell.length_b   1.000
_cell.length_c   1.000
_cell.angle_alpha   90.00
_cell.angle_beta   90.00
_cell.angle_gamma   90.00
#
_symmetry.space_group_name_H-M   'P 1'
#
loop_
_entity.id
_entity.type
_entity.pdbx_description
1 polymer ?
#
loop_
_entity_poly.entity_id
_entity_poly.type
_entity_poly.pdbx_seq_one_letter_code
_entity_poly.pdbx_strand_id
1 'polypeptide(L)' 'MRNSGRNNNALIPKHGGYRKLKSFQIAQLVYDVTVRFCDRYINERSRTHDQMVQAARSGVQNIAEG' A
#
# COMPACT_ATOMS: atom_id res chain seq x y z
N MET A 1 14.48 -45.10 -16.66
CA MET A 1 13.32 -44.34 -16.12
C MET A 1 13.47 -44.15 -14.63
N ARG A 2 13.82 -42.93 -14.17
CA ARG A 2 13.49 -42.41 -12.83
C ARG A 2 13.38 -40.90 -12.98
N ASN A 3 12.15 -40.41 -12.80
CA ASN A 3 11.71 -39.04 -13.05
C ASN A 3 11.65 -38.24 -11.74
N SER A 4 11.61 -36.91 -11.88
CA SER A 4 11.02 -35.95 -10.95
C SER A 4 11.96 -35.26 -9.94
N GLY A 5 12.85 -34.42 -10.46
CA GLY A 5 13.25 -33.20 -9.74
C GLY A 5 12.07 -32.23 -9.70
N ARG A 6 11.58 -31.91 -8.50
CA ARG A 6 10.51 -30.92 -8.30
C ARG A 6 11.00 -29.54 -8.77
N ASN A 7 10.53 -29.11 -9.92
CA ASN A 7 10.60 -27.71 -10.33
C ASN A 7 9.68 -26.90 -9.42
N ASN A 8 10.26 -26.29 -8.38
CA ASN A 8 9.63 -25.28 -7.53
C ASN A 8 9.44 -23.97 -8.31
N ASN A 9 8.75 -24.03 -9.44
CA ASN A 9 8.34 -22.84 -10.17
C ASN A 9 7.10 -22.28 -9.45
N ALA A 10 7.34 -21.56 -8.36
CA ALA A 10 6.38 -20.57 -7.89
C ALA A 10 6.29 -19.50 -8.98
N LEU A 11 5.40 -19.73 -9.95
CA LEU A 11 5.16 -18.91 -11.14
C LEU A 11 4.73 -17.46 -10.83
N ILE A 12 4.58 -17.13 -9.55
CA ILE A 12 4.30 -15.79 -9.06
C ILE A 12 5.29 -15.53 -7.93
N PRO A 13 6.17 -14.51 -8.03
CA PRO A 13 7.02 -14.11 -6.93
C PRO A 13 6.15 -13.80 -5.71
N LYS A 14 6.51 -14.33 -4.54
CA LYS A 14 5.85 -13.96 -3.28
C LYS A 14 6.02 -12.46 -3.06
N HIS A 15 4.93 -11.73 -3.27
CA HIS A 15 4.58 -10.41 -2.75
C HIS A 15 5.73 -9.39 -2.63
N GLY A 16 5.64 -8.28 -3.37
CA GLY A 16 6.59 -7.16 -3.24
C GLY A 16 6.87 -6.40 -4.52
N GLY A 17 6.43 -6.92 -5.68
CA GLY A 17 6.51 -6.21 -6.97
C GLY A 17 5.82 -4.84 -6.94
N TYR A 18 4.74 -4.71 -6.14
CA TYR A 18 4.00 -3.47 -5.98
C TYR A 18 4.88 -2.29 -5.53
N ARG A 19 5.97 -2.54 -4.78
CA ARG A 19 6.88 -1.48 -4.29
C ARG A 19 7.57 -0.71 -5.42
N LYS A 20 7.72 -1.34 -6.59
CA LYS A 20 8.29 -0.71 -7.79
C LYS A 20 7.23 0.03 -8.63
N LEU A 21 5.94 -0.12 -8.32
CA LEU A 21 4.89 0.58 -9.05
C LEU A 21 4.92 2.06 -8.70
N LYS A 22 4.87 2.91 -9.74
CA LYS A 22 4.73 4.36 -9.55
C LYS A 22 3.45 4.70 -8.77
N SER A 23 2.36 3.96 -9.01
CA SER A 23 1.11 4.12 -8.27
C SER A 23 1.28 3.89 -6.78
N PHE A 24 2.03 2.86 -6.37
CA PHE A 24 2.30 2.59 -4.96
C PHE A 24 3.13 3.71 -4.31
N GLN A 25 4.20 4.16 -4.99
CA GLN A 25 5.06 5.23 -4.49
C GLN A 25 4.31 6.57 -4.36
N ILE A 26 3.48 6.89 -5.35
CA ILE A 26 2.63 8.09 -5.31
C ILE A 26 1.58 7.95 -4.22
N ALA A 27 0.98 6.78 -4.02
CA ALA A 27 0.01 6.56 -2.94
C ALA A 27 0.65 6.76 -1.56
N GLN A 28 1.91 6.33 -1.35
CA GLN A 28 2.64 6.62 -0.11
C GLN A 28 2.86 8.13 0.08
N LEU A 29 3.24 8.85 -0.98
CA LEU A 29 3.39 10.31 -0.91
C LEU A 29 2.06 11.00 -0.59
N VAL A 30 0.96 10.56 -1.20
CA VAL A 30 -0.38 11.09 -0.92
C VAL A 30 -0.77 10.83 0.53
N TYR A 31 -0.45 9.65 1.09
CA TYR A 31 -0.64 9.34 2.50
C TYR A 31 0.13 10.32 3.41
N ASP A 32 1.43 10.48 3.18
CA ASP A 32 2.27 11.35 4.00
C ASP A 32 1.80 12.82 3.96
N VAL A 33 1.42 13.30 2.76
CA VAL A 33 0.87 14.65 2.58
C VAL A 33 -0.49 14.79 3.26
N THR A 34 -1.34 13.77 3.19
CA THR A 34 -2.66 13.79 3.84
C THR A 34 -2.52 13.89 5.35
N VAL A 35 -1.63 13.08 5.96
CA VAL A 35 -1.36 13.13 7.40
C VAL A 35 -0.88 14.53 7.79
N ARG A 36 0.15 15.07 7.09
CA ARG A 36 0.66 16.42 7.40
C ARG A 36 -0.39 17.51 7.22
N PHE A 37 -1.24 17.40 6.20
CA PHE A 37 -2.33 18.36 5.98
C PHE A 37 -3.35 18.29 7.12
N CYS A 38 -3.80 17.08 7.47
CA CYS A 38 -4.76 16.86 8.55
C CYS A 38 -4.22 17.38 9.88
N ASP A 39 -2.98 17.05 10.24
CA ASP A 39 -2.35 17.49 11.49
C ASP A 39 -2.19 19.02 11.58
N ARG A 40 -2.02 19.69 10.44
CA ARG A 40 -1.80 21.14 10.39
C ARG A 40 -3.11 21.94 10.35
N TYR A 41 -4.13 21.42 9.68
CA TYR A 41 -5.30 22.22 9.27
C TYR A 41 -6.63 21.65 9.76
N ILE A 42 -6.67 20.41 10.24
CA ILE A 42 -7.89 19.76 10.70
C ILE A 42 -7.73 19.44 12.18
N ASN A 43 -8.78 19.69 12.98
CA ASN A 43 -8.74 19.35 14.39
C ASN A 43 -8.52 17.83 14.56
N GLU A 44 -7.49 17.46 15.32
CA GLU A 44 -7.06 16.08 15.56
C GLU A 44 -8.17 15.17 16.12
N ARG A 45 -9.16 15.74 16.83
CA ARG A 45 -10.28 15.00 17.43
C ARG A 45 -11.51 14.97 16.53
N SER A 46 -11.43 15.58 15.36
CA SER A 46 -12.55 15.61 14.42
C SER A 46 -12.61 14.30 13.64
N ARG A 47 -13.84 13.82 13.43
CA ARG A 47 -14.11 12.65 12.58
C ARG A 47 -13.54 12.82 11.16
N THR A 48 -13.49 14.04 10.65
CA THR A 48 -12.95 14.35 9.33
C THR A 48 -11.45 14.07 9.26
N HIS A 49 -10.68 14.36 10.32
CA HIS A 49 -9.25 14.01 10.39
C HIS A 49 -9.08 12.48 10.26
N ASP A 50 -9.77 11.74 11.12
CA ASP A 50 -9.71 10.26 11.13
C ASP A 50 -10.07 9.66 9.77
N GLN A 51 -11.16 10.14 9.15
CA GLN A 51 -11.64 9.63 7.87
C GLN A 51 -10.62 9.87 6.75
N MET A 52 -10.01 11.05 6.69
CA MET A 52 -9.02 11.37 5.65
C MET A 52 -7.76 10.54 5.81
N VAL A 53 -7.22 10.41 7.02
CA VAL A 53 -6.03 9.60 7.29
C VAL A 53 -6.28 8.12 6.99
N GLN A 54 -7.45 7.61 7.37
CA GLN A 54 -7.83 6.21 7.11
C GLN A 54 -8.01 5.94 5.60
N ALA A 55 -8.69 6.84 4.87
CA ALA A 55 -8.88 6.69 3.44
C ALA A 55 -7.53 6.67 2.69
N ALA A 56 -6.61 7.57 3.05
CA ALA A 56 -5.29 7.60 2.45
C ALA A 56 -4.47 6.33 2.77
N ARG A 57 -4.55 5.81 4.00
CA ARG A 57 -3.91 4.54 4.38
C ARG A 57 -4.47 3.36 3.58
N SER A 58 -5.79 3.26 3.45
CA SER A 58 -6.45 2.21 2.66
C SER A 58 -6.02 2.25 1.20
N GLY A 59 -5.81 3.43 0.61
CA GLY A 59 -5.31 3.57 -0.76
C GLY A 59 -3.96 2.89 -1.00
N VAL A 60 -3.04 2.97 -0.03
CA VAL A 60 -1.73 2.27 -0.10
C VAL A 60 -1.90 0.75 0.01
N GLN A 61 -2.78 0.29 0.90
CA GLN A 61 -3.05 -1.14 1.11
C GLN A 61 -3.70 -1.80 -0.11
N ASN A 62 -4.68 -1.14 -0.73
CA ASN A 62 -5.35 -1.66 -1.93
C ASN A 62 -4.37 -1.97 -3.07
N ILE A 63 -3.29 -1.20 -3.21
CA ILE A 63 -2.24 -1.43 -4.23
C ILE A 63 -1.27 -2.53 -3.81
N ALA A 64 -1.05 -2.72 -2.51
CA ALA A 64 -0.19 -3.78 -1.99
C ALA A 64 -0.87 -5.16 -1.99
N GLU A 65 -2.20 -5.18 -1.87
CA GLU A 65 -3.07 -6.37 -1.84
C GLU A 65 -3.52 -6.83 -3.24
N GLY A 66 -3.59 -5.91 -4.20
CA GLY A 66 -3.90 -6.20 -5.61
C GLY A 66 -2.81 -6.98 -6.33
#